data_AF-A0A6L8G5N0-F1
#
_entry.id   AF-A0A6L8G5N0-F1
#
_cell.length_a   1.000
_cell.length_b   1.000
_cell.length_c   1.000
_cell.angle_alpha   90.00
_cell.angle_beta   90.00
_cell.angle_gamma   90.00
#
_symmetry.space_group_name_H-M   'P 1'
#
loop_
_entity.id
_entity.type
_entity.pdbx_description
1 polymer ?
#
loop_
_entity_poly.entity_id
_entity_poly.type
_entity_poly.pdbx_seq_one_letter_code
_entity_poly.pdbx_strand_id
1 'polypeptide(L)'
;MTDATNKTAEDMVAEVDTGGRDAGPFARRLIFALCIIWSLFQLYIASKVPGVLAQITGIGDLANIVAQARYVHLAFALSLATLAFPMFGHRHRIPVYDWILLILGVASCLYLVIFRFEIADRPGLWTTTDIVVSGIGMWVLM
;
A
#
# COMPACT_ATOMS: atom_id res chain seq x y z
N MET A 1 -27.46 27.49 15.60
CA MET A 1 -25.99 27.61 15.81
C MET A 1 -25.35 26.28 16.16
N THR A 2 -25.99 25.39 16.93
CA THR A 2 -25.50 24.04 17.26
C THR A 2 -25.30 23.10 16.06
N ASP A 3 -26.15 23.18 15.03
CA ASP A 3 -26.09 22.29 13.85
C ASP A 3 -24.86 22.56 12.95
N ALA A 4 -24.44 23.83 12.82
CA ALA A 4 -23.23 24.21 12.08
C ALA A 4 -21.95 23.76 12.80
N THR A 5 -21.93 23.84 14.13
CA THR A 5 -20.80 23.37 14.96
C THR A 5 -20.67 21.84 14.93
N ASN A 6 -21.78 21.10 14.95
CA ASN A 6 -21.75 19.63 14.83
C ASN A 6 -21.23 19.17 13.46
N LYS A 7 -21.73 19.75 12.35
CA LYS A 7 -21.21 19.43 11.01
C LYS A 7 -19.71 19.71 10.88
N THR A 8 -19.24 20.80 11.50
CA THR A 8 -17.81 21.14 11.51
C THR A 8 -17.00 20.10 12.29
N ALA A 9 -17.48 19.66 13.45
CA ALA A 9 -16.81 18.63 14.24
C ALA A 9 -16.80 17.27 13.54
N GLU A 10 -17.91 16.87 12.92
CA GLU A 10 -18.02 15.64 12.14
C GLU A 10 -17.10 15.66 10.90
N ASP A 11 -17.02 16.78 10.17
CA ASP A 11 -16.09 16.94 9.05
C ASP A 11 -14.63 16.91 9.49
N MET A 12 -14.30 17.52 10.65
CA MET A 12 -12.96 17.44 11.22
C MET A 12 -12.59 16.00 11.60
N VAL A 13 -13.52 15.24 12.18
CA VAL A 13 -13.32 13.82 12.49
C VAL A 13 -13.18 13.00 11.20
N ALA A 14 -14.03 13.25 10.20
CA ALA A 14 -13.96 12.54 8.93
C ALA A 14 -12.65 12.82 8.18
N GLU A 15 -12.14 14.05 8.20
CA GLU A 15 -10.83 14.40 7.62
C GLU A 15 -9.69 13.63 8.29
N VAL A 16 -9.72 13.52 9.62
CA VAL A 16 -8.68 12.82 10.40
C VAL A 16 -8.76 11.30 10.21
N ASP A 17 -9.95 10.73 10.29
CA ASP A 17 -10.14 9.26 10.30
C ASP A 17 -10.11 8.64 8.90
N THR A 18 -10.54 9.38 7.86
CA THR A 18 -10.70 8.83 6.50
C THR A 18 -9.81 9.50 5.44
N GLY A 19 -9.03 10.51 5.84
CA GLY A 19 -8.11 11.24 4.98
C GLY A 19 -8.72 12.37 4.15
N GLY A 20 -10.02 12.65 4.35
CA GLY A 20 -10.69 13.84 3.81
C GLY A 20 -10.99 13.79 2.30
N ARG A 21 -10.81 12.65 1.64
CA ARG A 21 -11.17 12.42 0.24
C ARG A 21 -12.57 11.81 0.10
N ASP A 22 -13.44 12.48 -0.65
CA ASP A 22 -14.75 11.97 -1.05
C ASP A 22 -14.84 11.81 -2.57
N ALA A 23 -14.07 10.84 -3.11
CA ALA A 23 -13.97 10.58 -4.54
C ALA A 23 -15.07 9.63 -5.09
N GLY A 24 -16.22 9.58 -4.42
CA GLY A 24 -17.37 8.77 -4.81
C GLY A 24 -17.33 7.30 -4.36
N PRO A 25 -18.37 6.53 -4.72
CA PRO A 25 -18.63 5.21 -4.12
C PRO A 25 -17.60 4.14 -4.50
N PHE A 26 -16.97 4.25 -5.69
CA PHE A 26 -15.93 3.30 -6.10
C PHE A 26 -14.67 3.45 -5.25
N ALA A 27 -14.15 4.67 -5.12
CA ALA A 27 -12.96 4.95 -4.32
C ALA A 27 -13.14 4.51 -2.87
N ARG A 28 -14.31 4.83 -2.27
CA ARG A 28 -14.64 4.40 -0.91
C ARG A 28 -14.62 2.88 -0.74
N ARG A 29 -15.20 2.13 -1.68
CA ARG A 29 -15.18 0.65 -1.65
C ARG A 29 -13.76 0.09 -1.81
N LEU A 30 -12.96 0.71 -2.68
CA LEU A 30 -11.57 0.32 -2.89
C LEU A 30 -10.72 0.53 -1.63
N ILE A 31 -10.79 1.72 -1.03
CA ILE A 31 -10.08 2.04 0.22
C ILE A 31 -10.50 1.07 1.32
N PHE A 32 -11.81 0.86 1.49
CA PHE A 32 -12.32 -0.09 2.48
C PHE A 32 -11.79 -1.51 2.26
N ALA A 33 -11.82 -2.01 1.02
CA ALA A 33 -11.27 -3.32 0.68
C ALA A 33 -9.77 -3.41 0.98
N LEU A 34 -8.99 -2.38 0.63
CA LEU A 34 -7.56 -2.32 0.92
C LEU A 34 -7.29 -2.34 2.43
N CYS A 35 -8.05 -1.60 3.25
CA CYS A 35 -7.91 -1.63 4.71
C CYS A 35 -8.20 -3.02 5.30
N ILE A 36 -9.23 -3.71 4.80
CA ILE A 36 -9.55 -5.08 5.22
C ILE A 36 -8.42 -6.04 4.82
N ILE A 37 -7.98 -5.99 3.56
CA ILE A 37 -6.91 -6.86 3.07
C ILE A 37 -5.61 -6.60 3.85
N TRP A 38 -5.27 -5.33 4.11
CA TRP A 38 -4.09 -4.98 4.90
C TRP A 38 -4.18 -5.51 6.33
N SER A 39 -5.34 -5.36 6.98
CA SER A 39 -5.57 -5.86 8.34
C SER A 39 -5.43 -7.39 8.40
N LEU A 40 -6.00 -8.09 7.42
CA LEU A 40 -5.85 -9.55 7.30
C LEU A 40 -4.40 -9.95 7.05
N PHE A 41 -3.67 -9.19 6.23
CA PHE A 41 -2.24 -9.44 5.99
C PHE A 41 -1.41 -9.25 7.27
N GLN A 42 -1.66 -8.19 8.05
CA GLN A 42 -0.99 -7.98 9.34
C GLN A 42 -1.28 -9.12 10.32
N LEU A 43 -2.54 -9.57 10.40
CA LEU A 43 -2.91 -10.72 11.23
C LEU A 43 -2.23 -12.01 10.75
N TYR A 44 -2.17 -12.21 9.43
CA TYR A 44 -1.52 -13.37 8.82
C TYR A 44 -0.04 -13.46 9.22
N ILE A 45 0.75 -12.40 9.00
CA ILE A 45 2.19 -12.39 9.29
C ILE A 45 2.50 -12.43 10.79
N ALA A 46 1.59 -11.95 11.65
CA ALA A 46 1.74 -11.97 13.10
C ALA A 46 1.36 -13.32 13.74
N SER A 47 0.74 -14.21 12.97
CA SER A 47 0.23 -15.51 13.46
C SER A 47 1.16 -16.68 13.12
N LYS A 48 0.84 -17.87 13.62
CA LYS A 48 1.51 -19.13 13.21
C LYS A 48 1.02 -19.68 11.87
N VAL A 49 -0.02 -19.07 11.28
CA VAL A 49 -0.65 -19.52 10.03
C VAL A 49 0.34 -19.65 8.87
N PRO A 50 1.32 -18.73 8.65
CA PRO A 50 2.26 -18.84 7.54
C PRO A 50 3.06 -20.14 7.58
N GLY A 51 3.57 -20.51 8.76
CA GLY A 51 4.35 -21.75 8.94
C GLY A 51 3.50 -23.01 8.79
N VAL A 52 2.28 -23.02 9.36
CA VAL A 52 1.36 -24.15 9.26
C VAL A 52 0.93 -24.38 7.81
N LEU A 53 0.59 -23.32 7.08
CA LEU A 53 0.20 -23.44 5.67
C LEU A 53 1.38 -23.89 4.80
N ALA A 54 2.57 -23.36 5.02
CA ALA A 54 3.76 -23.82 4.29
C ALA A 54 4.02 -25.31 4.52
N GLN A 55 3.84 -25.81 5.75
CA GLN A 55 4.00 -27.23 6.06
C GLN A 55 2.93 -28.12 5.42
N ILE A 56 1.66 -27.70 5.45
CA ILE A 56 0.54 -28.50 4.91
C ILE A 56 0.57 -28.51 3.37
N THR A 57 0.88 -27.38 2.74
CA THR A 57 0.86 -27.23 1.28
C THR A 57 2.18 -27.61 0.61
N GLY A 58 3.29 -27.64 1.36
CA GLY A 58 4.64 -27.78 0.82
C GLY A 58 5.18 -26.50 0.15
N ILE A 59 4.42 -25.40 0.15
CA ILE A 59 4.80 -24.14 -0.51
C ILE A 59 5.54 -23.25 0.49
N GLY A 60 6.88 -23.30 0.45
CA GLY A 60 7.74 -22.52 1.34
C GLY A 60 7.56 -20.99 1.23
N ASP A 61 7.10 -20.49 0.08
CA ASP A 61 6.89 -19.05 -0.12
C ASP A 61 5.78 -18.46 0.75
N LEU A 62 4.82 -19.28 1.21
CA LEU A 62 3.81 -18.85 2.17
C LEU A 62 4.42 -18.46 3.53
N ALA A 63 5.55 -19.08 3.91
CA ALA A 63 6.31 -18.66 5.10
C ALA A 63 7.29 -17.52 4.77
N ASN A 64 7.93 -17.55 3.59
CA ASN A 64 8.93 -16.55 3.20
C ASN A 64 8.35 -15.14 3.06
N ILE A 65 7.06 -15.00 2.73
CA ILE A 65 6.38 -13.69 2.62
C ILE A 65 6.51 -12.85 3.91
N VAL A 66 6.67 -13.50 5.08
CA VAL A 66 6.86 -12.82 6.37
C VAL A 66 8.17 -12.03 6.38
N ALA A 67 9.26 -12.57 5.82
CA ALA A 67 10.55 -11.87 5.72
C ALA A 67 10.49 -10.64 4.81
N GLN A 68 9.51 -10.60 3.91
CA GLN A 68 9.29 -9.51 2.96
C GLN A 68 8.13 -8.59 3.35
N ALA A 69 7.54 -8.81 4.54
CA ALA A 69 6.36 -8.08 4.99
C ALA A 69 6.54 -6.56 4.97
N ARG A 70 7.77 -6.05 5.20
CA ARG A 70 8.07 -4.62 5.14
C ARG A 70 7.79 -3.99 3.78
N TYR A 71 8.09 -4.68 2.69
CA TYR A 71 7.89 -4.16 1.33
C TYR A 71 6.39 -4.17 0.97
N VAL A 72 5.69 -5.24 1.34
CA VAL A 72 4.25 -5.38 1.16
C VAL A 72 3.50 -4.35 2.01
N HIS A 73 3.92 -4.13 3.26
CA HIS A 73 3.36 -3.12 4.15
C HIS A 73 3.52 -1.71 3.56
N LEU A 74 4.70 -1.37 3.03
CA LEU A 74 4.91 -0.09 2.36
C LEU A 74 4.01 0.07 1.13
N ALA A 75 3.80 -0.99 0.34
CA ALA A 75 2.88 -0.95 -0.80
C ALA A 75 1.43 -0.65 -0.38
N PHE A 76 0.94 -1.24 0.71
CA PHE A 76 -0.38 -0.92 1.28
C PHE A 76 -0.44 0.52 1.81
N ALA A 77 0.58 0.94 2.55
CA ALA A 77 0.66 2.28 3.11
C ALA A 77 0.64 3.35 2.01
N LEU A 78 1.43 3.17 0.94
CA LEU A 78 1.42 4.06 -0.23
C LEU A 78 0.04 4.05 -0.90
N SER A 79 -0.53 2.87 -1.17
CA SER A 79 -1.85 2.78 -1.81
C SER A 79 -2.92 3.54 -1.04
N LEU A 80 -2.98 3.36 0.28
CA LEU A 80 -3.98 4.01 1.13
C LEU A 80 -3.68 5.49 1.32
N ALA A 81 -2.42 5.88 1.49
CA ALA A 81 -2.04 7.29 1.55
C ALA A 81 -2.47 8.02 0.26
N THR A 82 -2.13 7.47 -0.91
CA THR A 82 -2.42 8.08 -2.21
C THR A 82 -3.90 8.05 -2.59
N LEU A 83 -4.72 7.17 -2.01
CA LEU A 83 -6.17 7.12 -2.27
C LEU A 83 -6.99 7.91 -1.24
N ALA A 84 -6.61 7.85 0.03
CA ALA A 84 -7.36 8.44 1.13
C ALA A 84 -7.02 9.91 1.33
N PHE A 85 -5.75 10.32 1.14
CA PHE A 85 -5.31 11.69 1.36
C PHE A 85 -5.03 12.40 0.04
N PRO A 86 -5.78 13.46 -0.31
CA PRO A 86 -5.57 14.18 -1.56
C PRO A 86 -4.23 14.91 -1.54
N MET A 87 -3.30 14.57 -2.45
CA MET A 87 -1.98 15.21 -2.52
C MET A 87 -2.04 16.70 -2.89
N PHE A 88 -3.06 17.05 -3.68
CA PHE A 88 -3.41 18.42 -4.01
C PHE A 88 -4.90 18.60 -3.72
N GLY A 89 -5.44 19.83 -3.71
CA GLY A 89 -6.79 20.14 -3.21
C GLY A 89 -8.01 19.45 -3.86
N HIS A 90 -7.85 18.41 -4.67
CA HIS A 90 -8.92 17.64 -5.28
C HIS A 90 -9.53 16.61 -4.31
N ARG A 91 -10.57 17.00 -3.56
CA ARG A 91 -11.30 16.10 -2.65
C ARG A 91 -12.32 15.19 -3.34
N HIS A 92 -12.98 15.68 -4.40
CA HIS A 92 -14.14 15.00 -5.00
C HIS A 92 -13.80 13.97 -6.10
N ARG A 93 -12.52 13.76 -6.40
CA ARG A 93 -12.07 12.77 -7.39
C ARG A 93 -10.64 12.33 -7.12
N ILE A 94 -10.27 11.16 -7.63
CA ILE A 94 -8.86 10.74 -7.70
C ILE A 94 -8.34 11.11 -9.10
N PRO A 95 -7.49 12.13 -9.22
CA PRO A 95 -6.90 12.51 -10.48
C PRO A 95 -5.90 11.46 -10.99
N VAL A 96 -5.59 11.51 -12.30
CA VAL A 96 -4.76 10.48 -12.95
C VAL A 96 -3.35 10.40 -12.36
N TYR A 97 -2.79 11.51 -11.91
CA TYR A 97 -1.45 11.52 -11.32
C TYR A 97 -1.39 10.73 -9.99
N ASP A 98 -2.45 10.72 -9.19
CA ASP A 98 -2.54 9.87 -7.98
C ASP A 98 -2.52 8.39 -8.35
N TRP A 99 -3.24 8.00 -9.41
CA TRP A 99 -3.22 6.63 -9.91
C TRP A 99 -1.85 6.21 -10.43
N ILE A 100 -1.18 7.11 -11.17
CA ILE A 100 0.18 6.87 -11.64
C ILE A 100 1.12 6.69 -10.44
N LEU A 101 1.06 7.59 -9.46
CA LEU A 101 1.92 7.51 -8.27
C LEU A 101 1.68 6.22 -7.49
N LEU A 102 0.41 5.85 -7.29
CA LEU A 102 0.02 4.59 -6.65
C LEU A 102 0.63 3.40 -7.39
N ILE A 103 0.43 3.31 -8.70
CA ILE A 103 0.90 2.18 -9.50
C ILE A 103 2.43 2.10 -9.48
N LEU A 104 3.12 3.22 -9.66
CA LEU A 104 4.59 3.27 -9.63
C LEU A 104 5.15 2.90 -8.26
N GLY A 105 4.56 3.41 -7.18
CA GLY A 105 4.97 3.10 -5.80
C GLY A 105 4.76 1.62 -5.46
N VAL A 106 3.58 1.08 -5.74
CA VAL A 106 3.25 -0.33 -5.52
C VAL A 106 4.14 -1.23 -6.37
N ALA A 107 4.29 -0.93 -7.66
CA ALA A 107 5.14 -1.72 -8.55
C ALA A 107 6.60 -1.74 -8.08
N SER A 108 7.13 -0.60 -7.64
CA SER A 108 8.50 -0.51 -7.12
C SER A 108 8.69 -1.35 -5.84
N CYS A 109 7.70 -1.35 -4.94
CA CYS A 109 7.73 -2.19 -3.74
C CYS A 109 7.64 -3.69 -4.07
N LEU A 110 6.72 -4.07 -4.96
CA LEU A 110 6.49 -5.48 -5.31
C LEU A 110 7.60 -6.05 -6.20
N TYR A 111 8.33 -5.22 -6.94
CA TYR A 111 9.52 -5.65 -7.67
C TYR A 111 10.53 -6.36 -6.76
N LEU A 112 10.78 -5.81 -5.57
CA LEU A 112 11.69 -6.39 -4.57
C LEU A 112 11.17 -7.72 -3.98
N VAL A 113 9.85 -7.92 -3.99
CA VAL A 113 9.22 -9.16 -3.53
C VAL A 113 9.37 -10.25 -4.60
N ILE A 114 9.04 -9.92 -5.84
CA ILE A 114 9.01 -10.86 -6.97
C ILE A 114 10.43 -11.28 -7.37
N PHE A 115 11.33 -10.32 -7.59
CA PHE A 115 12.68 -10.56 -8.13
C PHE A 115 13.73 -10.82 -7.04
N ARG A 116 13.29 -11.11 -5.80
CA ARG A 116 14.16 -11.22 -4.63
C ARG A 116 15.33 -12.19 -4.79
N PHE A 117 15.08 -13.34 -5.43
CA PHE A 117 16.07 -14.39 -5.59
C PHE A 117 17.10 -13.99 -6.63
N GLU A 118 16.65 -13.47 -7.76
CA GLU A 118 17.54 -13.04 -8.83
C GLU A 118 18.44 -11.87 -8.38
N ILE A 119 17.93 -10.98 -7.54
CA ILE A 119 18.71 -9.89 -6.94
C ILE A 119 19.74 -10.45 -5.96
N ALA A 120 19.34 -11.43 -5.13
CA ALA A 120 20.24 -12.07 -4.17
C ALA A 120 21.39 -12.85 -4.85
N ASP A 121 21.15 -13.40 -6.03
CA ASP A 121 22.15 -14.14 -6.81
C ASP A 121 23.17 -13.23 -7.53
N ARG A 122 22.90 -11.93 -7.64
CA ARG A 122 23.78 -10.94 -8.32
C ARG A 122 24.30 -9.83 -7.37
N PRO A 123 24.95 -10.16 -6.24
CA PRO A 123 25.38 -9.15 -5.29
C PRO A 123 26.40 -8.20 -5.94
N GLY A 124 26.05 -6.91 -6.03
CA GLY A 124 26.90 -5.87 -6.64
C GLY A 124 26.85 -5.78 -8.16
N LEU A 125 26.10 -6.65 -8.84
CA LEU A 125 25.90 -6.65 -10.29
C LEU A 125 24.46 -6.27 -10.64
N TRP A 126 24.07 -5.04 -10.31
CA TRP A 126 22.72 -4.52 -10.54
C TRP A 126 22.43 -4.38 -12.03
N THR A 127 21.24 -4.83 -12.43
CA THR A 127 20.75 -4.62 -13.79
C THR A 127 20.27 -3.18 -13.96
N THR A 128 20.16 -2.71 -15.21
CA THR A 128 19.54 -1.42 -15.50
C THR A 128 18.12 -1.33 -14.94
N THR A 129 17.37 -2.44 -14.97
CA THR A 129 16.01 -2.51 -14.41
C THR A 129 16.01 -2.28 -12.90
N ASP A 130 16.90 -2.93 -12.14
CA ASP A 130 17.01 -2.76 -10.68
C ASP A 130 17.23 -1.27 -10.32
N ILE A 131 18.10 -0.60 -11.08
CA ILE A 131 18.43 0.81 -10.88
C ILE A 131 17.24 1.71 -11.22
N VAL A 132 16.59 1.48 -12.36
CA VAL A 132 15.43 2.28 -12.81
C VAL A 132 14.27 2.15 -11.83
N VAL A 133 13.93 0.94 -11.40
CA VAL A 133 12.84 0.71 -10.44
C VAL A 133 13.16 1.32 -9.08
N SER A 134 14.41 1.22 -8.63
CA SER A 134 14.84 1.89 -7.39
C SER A 134 14.74 3.41 -7.49
N GLY A 135 15.11 3.98 -8.64
CA GLY A 135 14.97 5.41 -8.93
C GLY A 135 13.51 5.88 -8.91
N ILE A 136 12.61 5.11 -9.54
CA ILE A 136 11.16 5.37 -9.51
C ILE A 136 10.64 5.33 -8.07
N GLY A 137 11.01 4.31 -7.29
CA GLY A 137 10.60 4.19 -5.90
C GLY A 137 11.04 5.38 -5.04
N MET A 138 12.28 5.84 -5.21
CA MET A 138 12.78 7.05 -4.53
C MET A 138 12.02 8.30 -4.96
N TRP A 139 11.74 8.46 -6.26
CA TRP A 139 11.00 9.60 -6.77
C TRP A 139 9.56 9.66 -6.25
N VAL A 140 8.90 8.51 -6.13
CA VAL A 140 7.52 8.41 -5.59
C VAL A 140 7.44 8.85 -4.12
N LEU A 141 8.52 8.68 -3.36
CA LEU A 141 8.57 8.98 -1.92
C LEU A 141 8.99 10.42 -1.59
N MET A 142 9.45 11.19 -2.57
CA MET A 142 9.88 12.59 -2.43
C MET A 142 8.71 13.55 -2.68
#